data_AF-A0A9W4U034-F1
#
_entry.id   AF-A0A9W4U034-F1
#
_cell.length_a   1.000
_cell.length_b   1.000
_cell.length_c   1.000
_cell.angle_alpha   90.00
_cell.angle_beta   90.00
_cell.angle_gamma   90.00
#
_symmetry.space_group_name_H-M   'P 1'
#
loop_
_entity.id
_entity.type
_entity.pdbx_description
1 polymer ?
#
loop_
_entity_poly.entity_id
_entity_poly.type
_entity_poly.pdbx_seq_one_letter_code
_entity_poly.pdbx_strand_id
1 'polypeptide(L)'
;MLDFNQLIIHDSIYNILLDTLDDSLKSHLIELESDVDRSITDITVNKDKSLILSIIFGKLYFKSLQLYLNSDIENGIIKSIVKRDKNNLLGKLGLVIKHGRLIKGVHNYSNHLQEIIEVDLNNWYCPCYEYQESYSNDMKLTINPLVTSNTNQFQNLKPICHHLLTMLIHINNNKD
;
A
#
# COMPACT_ATOMS: atom_id res chain seq x y z
N MET A 1 20.83 2.93 4.23
CA MET A 1 19.95 3.78 3.41
C MET A 1 18.61 3.08 3.35
N LEU A 2 17.52 3.73 3.77
CA LEU A 2 16.17 3.19 3.64
C LEU A 2 15.75 3.36 2.20
N ASP A 3 15.85 2.27 1.46
CA ASP A 3 15.57 2.22 0.05
C ASP A 3 14.15 1.71 -0.17
N PHE A 4 13.27 2.63 -0.58
CA PHE A 4 11.89 2.30 -0.97
C PHE A 4 11.81 1.79 -2.41
N ASN A 5 12.88 1.86 -3.21
CA ASN A 5 12.87 1.36 -4.58
C ASN A 5 12.54 -0.14 -4.57
N GLN A 6 11.76 -0.61 -5.54
CA GLN A 6 11.33 -2.01 -5.62
C GLN A 6 10.63 -2.54 -4.35
N LEU A 7 10.12 -1.65 -3.49
CA LEU A 7 9.23 -2.07 -2.41
C LEU A 7 7.92 -2.57 -3.01
N ILE A 8 7.40 -1.82 -3.97
CA ILE A 8 6.20 -2.17 -4.73
C ILE A 8 6.66 -2.97 -5.94
N ILE A 9 6.05 -4.14 -6.13
CA ILE A 9 6.33 -5.06 -7.23
C ILE A 9 5.01 -5.48 -7.88
N HIS A 10 5.03 -6.02 -9.09
CA HIS A 10 3.87 -6.65 -9.70
C HIS A 10 3.95 -8.16 -9.56
N ASP A 11 2.85 -8.79 -9.17
CA ASP A 11 2.72 -10.25 -9.12
C ASP A 11 1.33 -10.66 -9.62
N SER A 12 1.22 -11.94 -10.00
CA SER A 12 -0.06 -12.53 -10.38
C SER A 12 -1.05 -12.43 -9.22
N ILE A 13 -2.28 -12.01 -9.50
CA ILE A 13 -3.35 -11.95 -8.49
C ILE A 13 -3.56 -13.33 -7.85
N TYR A 14 -3.35 -14.41 -8.61
CA TYR A 14 -3.37 -15.77 -8.10
C TYR A 14 -2.39 -15.97 -6.93
N ASN A 15 -1.13 -15.55 -7.09
CA ASN A 15 -0.10 -15.68 -6.04
C ASN A 15 -0.40 -14.78 -4.83
N ILE A 16 -0.86 -13.56 -5.08
CA ILE A 16 -1.29 -12.62 -4.03
C ILE A 16 -2.43 -13.23 -3.19
N LEU A 17 -3.39 -13.89 -3.83
CA LEU A 17 -4.49 -14.57 -3.14
C LEU A 17 -4.01 -15.78 -2.35
N LEU A 18 -3.08 -16.58 -2.88
CA LEU A 18 -2.50 -17.70 -2.13
C LEU A 18 -1.82 -17.26 -0.84
N ASP A 19 -1.24 -16.07 -0.81
CA ASP A 19 -0.63 -15.52 0.42
C ASP A 19 -1.68 -15.03 1.45
N THR A 20 -2.88 -14.68 1.01
CA THR A 20 -3.85 -13.92 1.82
C THR A 20 -5.12 -14.68 2.19
N LEU A 21 -5.48 -15.72 1.43
CA LEU A 21 -6.66 -16.55 1.70
C LEU A 21 -6.47 -17.42 2.95
N ASP A 22 -7.56 -17.90 3.51
CA ASP A 22 -7.53 -18.96 4.53
C ASP A 22 -7.26 -20.32 3.88
N ASP A 23 -6.70 -21.28 4.61
CA ASP A 23 -6.25 -22.58 4.06
C ASP A 23 -7.34 -23.32 3.27
N SER A 24 -8.61 -23.23 3.71
CA SER A 24 -9.74 -23.86 3.00
C SER A 24 -9.99 -23.25 1.62
N LEU A 25 -9.86 -21.94 1.48
CA LEU A 25 -10.04 -21.24 0.21
C LEU A 25 -8.79 -21.36 -0.66
N LYS A 26 -7.60 -21.43 -0.07
CA LYS A 26 -6.35 -21.71 -0.80
C LYS A 26 -6.42 -23.05 -1.52
N SER A 27 -6.84 -24.11 -0.83
CA SER A 27 -6.98 -25.45 -1.44
C SER A 27 -7.92 -25.42 -2.64
N HIS A 28 -9.09 -24.77 -2.53
CA HIS A 28 -10.00 -24.60 -3.66
C HIS A 28 -9.40 -23.76 -4.80
N LEU A 29 -8.60 -22.73 -4.50
CA LEU A 29 -7.95 -21.92 -5.52
C LEU A 29 -6.91 -22.74 -6.31
N ILE A 30 -6.18 -23.61 -5.62
CA ILE A 30 -5.22 -24.55 -6.24
C ILE A 30 -5.95 -25.56 -7.12
N GLU A 31 -7.09 -26.09 -6.69
CA GLU A 31 -7.93 -26.98 -7.53
C GLU A 31 -8.39 -26.29 -8.82
N LEU A 32 -8.60 -24.98 -8.78
CA LEU A 32 -8.99 -24.15 -9.91
C LEU A 32 -7.81 -23.60 -10.72
N GLU A 33 -6.56 -23.98 -10.43
CA GLU A 33 -5.36 -23.39 -11.04
C GLU A 33 -5.38 -23.41 -12.57
N SER A 34 -5.86 -24.50 -13.18
CA SER A 34 -5.96 -24.64 -14.65
C SER A 34 -7.03 -23.74 -15.30
N ASP A 35 -7.97 -23.24 -14.50
CA ASP A 35 -9.12 -22.45 -14.91
C ASP A 35 -8.93 -20.94 -14.70
N VAL A 36 -7.84 -20.55 -14.05
CA VAL A 36 -7.56 -19.17 -13.63
C VAL A 36 -6.48 -18.56 -14.52
N ASP A 37 -6.77 -17.36 -15.04
CA ASP A 37 -5.79 -16.59 -15.80
C ASP A 37 -4.72 -15.98 -14.87
N ARG A 38 -3.52 -16.55 -14.89
CA ARG A 38 -2.38 -16.09 -14.10
C ARG A 38 -1.68 -14.85 -14.68
N SER A 39 -2.02 -14.45 -15.92
CA SER A 39 -1.47 -13.24 -16.55
C SER A 39 -2.04 -11.96 -15.94
N ILE A 40 -3.17 -12.05 -15.24
CA ILE A 40 -3.76 -10.93 -14.52
C ILE A 40 -2.90 -10.62 -13.29
N THR A 41 -2.29 -9.44 -13.31
CA THR A 41 -1.39 -8.96 -12.26
C THR A 41 -1.99 -7.79 -11.48
N ASP A 42 -1.49 -7.60 -10.27
CA ASP A 42 -1.72 -6.42 -9.45
C ASP A 42 -0.42 -6.08 -8.71
N ILE A 43 -0.34 -4.89 -8.13
CA ILE A 43 0.80 -4.52 -7.30
C ILE A 43 0.84 -5.41 -6.05
N THR A 44 1.99 -5.61 -5.43
CA THR A 44 2.17 -6.23 -4.11
C THR A 44 3.46 -5.70 -3.50
N VAL A 45 3.90 -6.23 -2.36
CA VAL A 45 5.10 -5.76 -1.68
C VAL A 45 6.20 -6.81 -1.65
N ASN A 46 7.44 -6.35 -1.82
CA ASN A 46 8.62 -7.13 -1.47
C ASN A 46 8.61 -7.40 0.05
N LYS A 47 8.48 -8.67 0.44
CA LYS A 47 8.29 -9.10 1.84
C LYS A 47 9.47 -8.71 2.74
N ASP A 48 10.71 -8.83 2.25
CA ASP A 48 11.90 -8.53 3.03
C ASP A 48 12.02 -7.02 3.29
N LYS A 49 11.80 -6.19 2.27
CA LYS A 49 11.78 -4.73 2.41
C LYS A 49 10.63 -4.26 3.30
N SER A 50 9.46 -4.87 3.13
CA SER A 50 8.27 -4.60 3.94
C SER A 50 8.52 -4.90 5.43
N LEU A 51 9.17 -6.03 5.74
CA LEU A 51 9.55 -6.39 7.10
C LEU A 51 10.47 -5.33 7.72
N ILE A 52 11.54 -4.94 7.02
CA ILE A 52 12.48 -3.92 7.52
C ILE A 52 11.77 -2.59 7.77
N LEU A 53 10.93 -2.13 6.85
CA LEU A 53 10.19 -0.87 6.99
C LEU A 53 9.16 -0.94 8.12
N SER A 54 8.53 -2.10 8.34
CA SER A 54 7.63 -2.32 9.46
C SER A 54 8.33 -2.23 10.81
N ILE A 55 9.59 -2.66 10.92
CA ILE A 55 10.39 -2.53 12.14
C ILE A 55 10.73 -1.05 12.41
N ILE A 56 10.99 -0.28 11.34
CA ILE A 56 11.48 1.09 11.46
C ILE A 56 10.34 2.09 11.74
N PHE A 57 9.23 1.94 11.03
CA PHE A 57 8.10 2.89 11.09
C PHE A 57 6.89 2.31 11.83
N GLY A 58 6.90 1.03 12.19
CA GLY A 58 5.84 0.39 12.95
C GLY A 58 4.47 0.52 12.27
N LYS A 59 3.47 0.91 13.07
CA LYS A 59 2.08 1.10 12.60
C LYS A 59 1.96 2.14 11.48
N LEU A 60 2.84 3.13 11.45
CA LEU A 60 2.84 4.16 10.41
C LEU A 60 3.05 3.55 9.03
N TYR A 61 3.97 2.59 8.91
CA TYR A 61 4.23 1.88 7.66
C TYR A 61 2.99 1.14 7.17
N PHE A 62 2.34 0.36 8.04
CA PHE A 62 1.15 -0.40 7.64
C PHE A 62 0.00 0.48 7.19
N LYS A 63 -0.26 1.61 7.88
CA LYS A 63 -1.25 2.61 7.43
C LYS A 63 -0.89 3.17 6.05
N SER A 64 0.37 3.51 5.85
CA SER A 64 0.86 4.10 4.60
C SER A 64 0.77 3.12 3.44
N LEU A 65 1.12 1.87 3.69
CA LEU A 65 1.02 0.80 2.70
C LEU A 65 -0.45 0.51 2.36
N GLN A 66 -1.32 0.40 3.37
CA GLN A 66 -2.75 0.18 3.14
C GLN A 66 -3.36 1.32 2.32
N LEU A 67 -3.00 2.57 2.63
CA LEU A 67 -3.42 3.74 1.86
C LEU A 67 -2.89 3.67 0.43
N TYR A 68 -1.60 3.35 0.23
CA TYR A 68 -1.00 3.20 -1.10
C TYR A 68 -1.73 2.17 -1.96
N LEU A 69 -2.04 1.00 -1.38
CA LEU A 69 -2.76 -0.07 -2.07
C LEU A 69 -4.23 0.26 -2.38
N ASN A 70 -4.78 1.27 -1.72
CA ASN A 70 -6.17 1.71 -1.82
C ASN A 70 -6.24 3.20 -2.19
N SER A 71 -5.35 3.69 -3.05
CA SER A 71 -5.42 5.07 -3.51
C SER A 71 -5.04 5.20 -4.98
N ASP A 72 -5.58 6.23 -5.62
CA ASP A 72 -4.95 6.86 -6.77
C ASP A 72 -4.08 8.01 -6.30
N ILE A 73 -2.79 7.97 -6.64
CA ILE A 73 -1.81 8.96 -6.21
C ILE A 73 -1.23 9.63 -7.45
N GLU A 74 -1.44 10.94 -7.57
CA GLU A 74 -0.96 11.74 -8.70
C GLU A 74 -0.63 13.15 -8.21
N ASN A 75 0.52 13.69 -8.61
CA ASN A 75 0.89 15.11 -8.42
C ASN A 75 0.72 15.64 -6.97
N GLY A 76 1.09 14.85 -5.96
CA GLY A 76 0.94 15.27 -4.56
C GLY A 76 -0.46 15.05 -3.98
N ILE A 77 -1.41 14.56 -4.77
CA ILE A 77 -2.78 14.29 -4.35
C ILE A 77 -2.94 12.79 -4.12
N ILE A 78 -3.45 12.41 -2.95
CA ILE A 78 -3.86 11.06 -2.61
C ILE A 78 -5.38 11.00 -2.62
N LYS A 79 -5.95 10.20 -3.52
CA LYS A 79 -7.38 9.91 -3.60
C LYS A 79 -7.62 8.50 -3.05
N SER A 80 -8.05 8.39 -1.80
CA SER A 80 -8.36 7.11 -1.16
C SER A 80 -9.59 6.49 -1.81
N ILE A 81 -9.43 5.30 -2.35
CA ILE A 81 -10.44 4.52 -3.05
C ILE A 81 -10.37 3.10 -2.52
N VAL A 82 -11.50 2.50 -2.15
CA VAL A 82 -11.54 1.08 -1.77
C VAL A 82 -11.30 0.23 -3.02
N LYS A 83 -10.03 0.00 -3.34
CA LYS A 83 -9.62 -0.73 -4.55
C LYS A 83 -9.34 -2.19 -4.27
N ARG A 84 -8.85 -2.52 -3.08
CA ARG A 84 -8.15 -3.78 -2.87
C ARG A 84 -8.59 -4.47 -1.58
N ASP A 85 -9.75 -5.12 -1.65
CA ASP A 85 -10.11 -6.19 -0.72
C ASP A 85 -9.98 -7.58 -1.38
N LYS A 86 -10.13 -8.64 -0.58
CA LYS A 86 -10.08 -10.03 -1.04
C LYS A 86 -11.07 -10.31 -2.18
N ASN A 87 -12.28 -9.77 -2.11
CA ASN A 87 -13.33 -10.01 -3.10
C ASN A 87 -13.02 -9.30 -4.42
N ASN A 88 -12.35 -8.15 -4.34
CA ASN A 88 -11.85 -7.41 -5.49
C ASN A 88 -10.78 -8.19 -6.24
N LEU A 89 -9.81 -8.74 -5.54
CA LEU A 89 -8.80 -9.61 -6.16
C LEU A 89 -9.44 -10.87 -6.76
N LEU A 90 -10.38 -11.52 -6.06
CA LEU A 90 -11.07 -12.71 -6.56
C LEU A 90 -11.88 -12.44 -7.83
N GLY A 91 -12.70 -11.39 -7.86
CA GLY A 91 -13.51 -11.13 -9.05
C GLY A 91 -12.70 -10.63 -10.25
N LYS A 92 -11.47 -10.08 -10.06
CA LYS A 92 -10.53 -9.82 -11.17
C LYS A 92 -10.13 -11.12 -11.85
N LEU A 93 -10.09 -12.24 -11.11
CA LEU A 93 -9.93 -13.59 -11.65
C LEU A 93 -11.26 -14.24 -12.08
N GLY A 94 -12.38 -13.51 -12.03
CA GLY A 94 -13.72 -14.06 -12.31
C GLY A 94 -14.22 -15.03 -11.25
N LEU A 95 -13.76 -14.91 -10.00
CA LEU A 95 -14.13 -15.76 -8.88
C LEU A 95 -14.93 -15.00 -7.81
N VAL A 96 -15.85 -15.70 -7.15
CA VAL A 96 -16.59 -15.19 -5.98
C VAL A 96 -16.68 -16.26 -4.90
N ILE A 97 -16.77 -15.83 -3.63
CA ILE A 97 -16.99 -16.74 -2.50
C ILE A 97 -18.50 -16.94 -2.33
N LYS A 98 -18.96 -18.19 -2.43
CA LYS A 98 -20.36 -18.56 -2.16
C LYS A 98 -20.40 -19.82 -1.29
N HIS A 99 -21.13 -19.76 -0.18
CA HIS A 99 -21.23 -20.85 0.81
C HIS A 99 -19.86 -21.40 1.24
N GLY A 100 -18.86 -20.53 1.43
CA GLY A 100 -17.50 -20.93 1.83
C GLY A 100 -16.66 -21.59 0.74
N ARG A 101 -17.08 -21.55 -0.52
CA ARG A 101 -16.34 -22.08 -1.68
C ARG A 101 -16.08 -21.02 -2.73
N LEU A 102 -15.00 -21.18 -3.49
CA LEU A 102 -14.71 -20.38 -4.67
C LEU A 102 -15.49 -20.93 -5.86
N ILE A 103 -16.23 -20.07 -6.55
CA ILE A 103 -16.96 -20.41 -7.77
C ILE A 103 -16.70 -19.34 -8.83
N LYS A 104 -16.81 -19.71 -10.11
CA LYS A 104 -16.79 -18.73 -11.21
C LYS A 104 -18.01 -17.82 -11.10
N GLY A 105 -17.79 -16.51 -11.19
CA GLY A 105 -18.86 -15.53 -11.09
C GLY A 105 -18.34 -14.10 -11.29
N VAL A 106 -19.25 -13.21 -11.70
CA VAL A 106 -18.93 -11.79 -11.90
C VAL A 106 -19.21 -11.05 -10.59
N HIS A 107 -18.22 -10.32 -10.09
CA HIS A 107 -18.41 -9.38 -9.00
C HIS A 107 -18.43 -7.96 -9.56
N ASN A 108 -19.53 -7.24 -9.33
CA ASN A 108 -19.63 -5.83 -9.72
C ASN A 108 -18.95 -4.97 -8.66
N TYR A 109 -17.93 -4.24 -9.08
CA TYR A 109 -17.18 -3.34 -8.21
C TYR A 109 -17.83 -1.98 -8.15
N SER A 110 -17.92 -1.45 -6.93
CA SER A 110 -18.20 -0.04 -6.73
C SER A 110 -16.98 0.58 -6.05
N ASN A 111 -16.21 1.33 -6.83
CA ASN A 111 -15.12 2.14 -6.31
C ASN A 111 -15.73 3.37 -5.65
N HIS A 112 -15.72 3.41 -4.32
CA HIS A 112 -16.13 4.58 -3.57
C HIS A 112 -14.90 5.40 -3.22
N LEU A 113 -14.89 6.66 -3.69
CA LEU A 113 -13.97 7.66 -3.21
C LEU A 113 -14.30 7.94 -1.74
N GLN A 114 -13.31 7.76 -0.86
CA GLN A 114 -13.47 7.98 0.57
C GLN A 114 -12.95 9.35 0.99
N GLU A 115 -11.77 9.72 0.48
CA GLU A 115 -11.05 10.89 0.94
C GLU A 115 -10.11 11.41 -0.14
N ILE A 116 -9.90 12.73 -0.17
CA ILE A 116 -8.88 13.39 -1.00
C ILE A 116 -7.98 14.18 -0.06
N ILE A 117 -6.68 13.93 -0.13
CA ILE A 117 -5.67 14.63 0.66
C ILE A 117 -4.60 15.17 -0.26
N GLU A 118 -4.29 16.45 -0.11
CA GLU A 118 -3.20 17.12 -0.80
C GLU A 118 -1.97 17.17 0.13
N VAL A 119 -0.84 16.69 -0.37
CA VAL A 119 0.44 16.63 0.33
C VAL A 119 1.44 17.51 -0.42
N ASP A 120 1.97 18.51 0.27
CA ASP A 120 2.99 19.38 -0.28
C ASP A 120 4.37 18.90 0.16
N LEU A 121 5.06 18.18 -0.72
CA LEU A 121 6.39 17.65 -0.44
C LEU A 121 7.49 18.72 -0.47
N ASN A 122 7.27 19.83 -1.19
CA ASN A 122 8.24 20.92 -1.24
C ASN A 122 8.34 21.61 0.12
N ASN A 123 7.19 21.81 0.76
CA ASN A 123 7.11 22.37 2.11
C ASN A 123 7.07 21.31 3.22
N TRP A 124 7.14 20.02 2.86
CA TRP A 124 7.02 18.90 3.79
C TRP A 124 5.77 18.98 4.67
N TYR A 125 4.62 19.26 4.07
CA TYR A 125 3.37 19.55 4.76
C TYR A 125 2.27 18.53 4.42
N CYS A 126 1.45 18.22 5.43
CA CYS A 126 0.23 17.46 5.26
C CYS A 126 -0.88 18.04 6.16
N PRO A 127 -2.12 18.19 5.66
CA PRO A 127 -3.21 18.73 6.45
C PRO A 127 -3.78 17.73 7.48
N CYS A 128 -3.32 16.47 7.48
CA CYS A 128 -3.91 15.45 8.34
C CYS A 128 -3.63 15.69 9.83
N TYR A 129 -4.57 15.25 10.67
CA TYR A 129 -4.46 15.37 12.12
C TYR A 129 -3.16 14.76 12.69
N GLU A 130 -2.74 13.58 12.21
CA GLU A 130 -1.50 12.91 12.65
C GLU A 130 -0.25 13.78 12.42
N TYR A 131 -0.21 14.55 11.34
CA TYR A 131 0.87 15.50 11.06
C TYR A 131 0.77 16.73 11.97
N GLN A 132 -0.42 17.32 12.12
CA GLN A 132 -0.63 18.51 12.94
C GLN A 132 -0.33 18.26 14.43
N GLU A 133 -0.77 17.11 14.95
CA GLU A 133 -0.54 16.69 16.34
C GLU A 133 0.96 16.54 16.66
N SER A 134 1.78 16.19 15.67
CA SER A 134 3.23 16.07 15.82
C SER A 134 3.92 17.42 16.16
N TYR A 135 3.27 18.55 15.87
CA TYR A 135 3.72 19.89 16.27
C TYR A 135 3.20 20.32 17.65
N SER A 136 2.10 19.72 18.12
CA SER A 136 1.48 20.07 19.41
C SER A 136 2.04 19.27 20.59
N ASN A 137 2.62 18.08 20.35
CA ASN A 137 3.02 17.12 21.38
C ASN A 137 4.55 17.04 21.64
N ASP A 138 5.28 18.16 21.58
CA ASP A 138 6.74 18.22 21.86
C ASP A 138 7.55 17.12 21.15
N MET A 139 7.65 17.24 19.82
CA MET A 139 8.70 16.64 18.96
C MET A 139 9.15 15.21 19.33
N LYS A 140 8.24 14.22 19.32
CA LYS A 140 8.63 12.80 19.08
C LYS A 140 8.96 12.60 17.61
N LEU A 141 10.04 13.24 17.22
CA LEU A 141 10.60 13.19 15.89
C LEU A 141 11.42 11.90 15.73
N THR A 142 10.90 10.91 15.02
CA THR A 142 11.68 9.72 14.63
C THR A 142 11.63 9.53 13.12
N ILE A 143 12.45 10.30 12.41
CA ILE A 143 13.02 9.85 11.15
C ILE A 143 14.46 9.47 11.46
N ASN A 144 14.77 8.17 11.45
CA ASN A 144 16.15 7.71 11.53
C ASN A 144 16.91 8.30 10.31
N PRO A 145 18.08 8.95 10.47
CA PRO A 145 18.84 9.60 9.38
C PRO A 145 19.19 8.71 8.17
N LEU A 146 18.81 7.43 8.20
CA LEU A 146 18.91 6.48 7.11
C LEU A 146 17.97 6.76 5.91
N VAL A 147 16.93 7.60 6.02
CA VAL A 147 15.93 7.86 4.95
C VAL A 147 16.40 8.85 3.87
N THR A 148 17.39 9.70 4.13
CA THR A 148 17.70 10.83 3.25
C THR A 148 19.17 10.85 2.82
N SER A 149 19.52 10.14 1.75
CA SER A 149 20.85 10.26 1.12
C SER A 149 20.92 11.25 -0.05
N ASN A 150 19.78 11.75 -0.56
CA ASN A 150 19.76 12.62 -1.75
C ASN A 150 19.38 14.09 -1.49
N THR A 151 19.39 14.53 -0.25
CA THR A 151 19.06 15.91 0.11
C THR A 151 20.06 16.39 1.14
N ASN A 152 21.17 16.95 0.68
CA ASN A 152 22.25 17.55 1.49
C ASN A 152 21.81 18.80 2.31
N GLN A 153 20.55 18.88 2.75
CA GLN A 153 20.01 20.01 3.50
C GLN A 153 19.01 19.64 4.63
N PHE A 154 18.79 18.37 4.97
CA PHE A 154 17.82 18.02 6.03
C PHE A 154 18.49 17.50 7.30
N GLN A 155 19.13 18.41 8.06
CA GLN A 155 19.67 18.15 9.40
C GLN A 155 18.64 18.19 10.53
N ASN A 156 17.38 18.53 10.25
CA ASN A 156 16.31 18.55 11.26
C ASN A 156 15.36 17.40 11.02
N LEU A 157 15.14 16.58 12.05
CA LEU A 157 14.09 15.57 12.04
C LEU A 157 12.76 16.28 11.73
N LYS A 158 12.02 15.79 10.74
CA LYS A 158 10.70 16.34 10.39
C LYS A 158 9.61 15.37 10.83
N PRO A 159 8.42 15.86 11.21
CA PRO A 159 7.30 14.97 11.48
C PRO A 159 6.93 14.20 10.21
N ILE A 160 6.55 12.94 10.38
CA ILE A 160 6.12 12.06 9.31
C ILE A 160 4.78 11.45 9.67
N CYS A 161 3.81 11.65 8.79
CA CYS A 161 2.50 11.01 8.86
C CYS A 161 2.39 9.95 7.77
N HIS A 162 1.33 9.14 7.82
CA HIS A 162 1.15 8.07 6.85
C HIS A 162 0.97 8.61 5.41
N HIS A 163 0.37 9.78 5.20
CA HIS A 163 0.28 10.40 3.86
C HIS A 163 1.65 10.75 3.27
N LEU A 164 2.53 11.37 4.08
CA LEU A 164 3.89 11.68 3.66
C LEU A 164 4.67 10.40 3.35
N LEU A 165 4.56 9.38 4.19
CA LEU A 165 5.22 8.10 3.95
C LEU A 165 4.64 7.38 2.71
N THR A 166 3.33 7.44 2.47
CA THR A 166 2.70 6.96 1.23
C THR A 166 3.24 7.68 -0.01
N MET A 167 3.40 9.00 0.05
CA MET A 167 4.01 9.77 -1.04
C MET A 167 5.48 9.40 -1.28
N LEU A 168 6.25 9.17 -0.21
CA LEU A 168 7.63 8.70 -0.32
C LEU A 168 7.71 7.31 -0.97
N ILE A 169 6.82 6.39 -0.59
CA ILE A 169 6.70 5.08 -1.24
C ILE A 169 6.40 5.27 -2.73
N HIS A 170 5.40 6.09 -3.06
CA HIS A 170 4.99 6.35 -4.44
C HIS A 170 6.14 6.90 -5.28
N ILE A 171 6.79 7.96 -4.82
CA ILE A 171 7.86 8.61 -5.59
C ILE A 171 9.03 7.68 -5.81
N ASN A 172 9.42 6.85 -4.84
CA ASN A 172 10.57 5.95 -5.02
C ASN A 172 10.25 4.68 -5.84
N ASN A 173 8.97 4.33 -6.03
CA ASN A 173 8.59 3.18 -6.86
C ASN A 173 8.14 3.57 -8.27
N ASN A 174 7.90 4.86 -8.52
CA ASN A 174 7.54 5.40 -9.84
C ASN A 174 8.59 6.38 -10.38
N LYS A 175 9.86 6.28 -9.96
CA LYS A 175 10.95 6.95 -10.68
C LYS A 175 11.26 6.10 -11.90
N ASP A 176 10.98 6.65 -13.08
CA ASP A 176 11.62 6.22 -14.32
C ASP A 176 13.14 6.47 -14.25
#